data_AF-A0A3B8NE86-F1
#
_entry.id   AF-A0A3B8NE86-F1
#
_cell.length_a   1.000
_cell.length_b   1.000
_cell.length_c   1.000
_cell.angle_alpha   90.00
_cell.angle_beta   90.00
_cell.angle_gamma   90.00
#
_symmetry.space_group_name_H-M   'P 1'
#
loop_
_entity.id
_entity.type
_entity.pdbx_description
1 polymer ?
#
loop_
_entity_poly.entity_id
_entity_poly.type
_entity_poly.pdbx_seq_one_letter_code
_entity_poly.pdbx_strand_id
1 'polypeptide(L)'
;QDFSYWTWTSPMSHLTCWIGLDDVDRENGCMYYIPRSHHWGLLEKESLTGDMDAIREKLTDSQVSDFDKKIPVEMKAGEASFHHPLLMHGSYENNSERGRRATIINVFSDGVISNREDDGSNAPGADNYPRIEKGKQMGGPYYPLLMKAQESLGELIDDVPTIESV
;
A
#
# COMPACT_ATOMS: atom_id res chain seq x y z
N GLN A 1 -0.61 -6.92 -3.22
CA GLN A 1 0.51 -6.00 -3.01
C GLN A 1 0.20 -4.72 -3.77
N ASP A 2 0.32 -3.57 -3.13
CA ASP A 2 0.00 -2.30 -3.80
C ASP A 2 0.96 -2.04 -4.95
N PHE A 3 2.28 -2.26 -4.76
CA PHE A 3 3.29 -1.83 -5.73
C PHE A 3 3.11 -2.40 -7.14
N SER A 4 2.43 -3.55 -7.30
CA SER A 4 2.13 -4.12 -8.63
C SER A 4 1.26 -3.20 -9.50
N TYR A 5 0.57 -2.22 -8.91
CA TYR A 5 -0.18 -1.17 -9.59
C TYR A 5 0.60 0.16 -9.72
N TRP A 6 1.75 0.30 -9.07
CA TRP A 6 2.52 1.55 -8.92
C TRP A 6 3.92 1.48 -9.55
N THR A 7 4.21 0.44 -10.34
CA THR A 7 5.50 0.22 -11.01
C THR A 7 5.90 1.32 -12.01
N TRP A 8 4.97 2.23 -12.32
CA TRP A 8 5.20 3.47 -13.05
C TRP A 8 5.91 4.56 -12.23
N THR A 9 6.42 4.23 -11.04
CA THR A 9 7.30 5.08 -10.22
C THR A 9 8.53 4.29 -9.76
N SER A 10 9.65 4.97 -9.48
CA SER A 10 10.91 4.33 -9.06
C SER A 10 11.81 5.30 -8.27
N PRO A 11 12.63 4.85 -7.30
CA PRO A 11 12.63 3.51 -6.72
C PRO A 11 11.36 3.24 -5.92
N MET A 12 11.12 1.98 -5.54
CA MET A 12 10.04 1.65 -4.62
C MET A 12 10.35 2.22 -3.24
N SER A 13 9.73 3.35 -2.93
CA SER A 13 9.81 3.96 -1.59
C SER A 13 8.42 4.47 -1.19
N HIS A 14 7.44 3.58 -1.23
CA HIS A 14 6.04 3.89 -0.98
C HIS A 14 5.63 3.45 0.42
N LEU A 15 4.55 4.05 0.93
CA LEU A 15 3.86 3.62 2.15
C LEU A 15 2.36 3.89 1.97
N THR A 16 1.55 2.96 2.43
CA THR A 16 0.10 3.12 2.45
C THR A 16 -0.36 3.30 3.88
N CYS A 17 -1.19 4.33 4.11
CA CYS A 17 -1.94 4.52 5.34
C CYS A 17 -3.43 4.29 5.04
N TRP A 18 -4.00 3.25 5.66
CA TRP A 18 -5.41 2.94 5.56
C TRP A 18 -6.08 3.38 6.86
N ILE A 19 -7.12 4.23 6.77
CA ILE A 19 -7.79 4.81 7.93
C ILE A 19 -9.26 4.40 7.91
N GLY A 20 -9.70 3.75 8.99
CA GLY A 20 -11.11 3.34 9.15
C GLY A 20 -11.98 4.54 9.44
N LEU A 21 -13.04 4.75 8.65
CA LEU A 21 -14.07 5.77 8.93
C LEU A 21 -15.29 5.18 9.66
N ASP A 22 -15.34 3.85 9.70
CA ASP A 22 -16.26 3.04 10.50
C ASP A 22 -15.42 2.07 11.34
N ASP A 23 -16.00 1.52 12.40
CA ASP A 23 -15.45 0.34 13.06
C ASP A 23 -15.32 -0.78 12.03
N VAL A 24 -14.16 -1.43 11.96
CA VAL A 24 -13.90 -2.54 11.05
C VAL A 24 -13.49 -3.80 11.79
N ASP A 25 -14.14 -4.89 11.44
CA ASP A 25 -13.94 -6.21 12.03
C ASP A 25 -14.11 -7.29 10.94
N ARG A 26 -13.97 -8.55 11.32
CA ARG A 26 -14.11 -9.66 10.36
C ARG A 26 -15.50 -9.74 9.72
N GLU A 27 -16.54 -9.25 10.39
CA GLU A 27 -17.93 -9.34 9.91
C GLU A 27 -18.17 -8.35 8.77
N ASN A 28 -17.68 -7.12 8.91
CA ASN A 28 -17.83 -6.09 7.88
C ASN A 28 -16.65 -5.98 6.88
N GLY A 29 -15.74 -6.94 6.92
CA GLY A 29 -14.70 -7.13 5.91
C GLY A 29 -13.44 -6.31 6.17
N CYS A 30 -12.90 -6.36 7.39
CA CYS A 30 -11.58 -5.80 7.71
C CYS A 30 -10.49 -6.31 6.76
N MET A 31 -9.37 -5.58 6.72
CA MET A 31 -8.19 -6.03 5.99
C MET A 31 -7.58 -7.26 6.67
N TYR A 32 -6.92 -8.09 5.88
CA TYR A 32 -6.09 -9.19 6.32
C TYR A 32 -4.67 -8.98 5.81
N TYR A 33 -3.70 -9.12 6.68
CA TYR A 33 -2.28 -9.04 6.36
C TYR A 33 -1.63 -10.41 6.47
N ILE A 34 -0.69 -10.68 5.57
CA ILE A 34 0.19 -11.84 5.70
C ILE A 34 1.50 -11.36 6.32
N PRO A 35 1.79 -11.69 7.59
CA PRO A 35 3.00 -11.23 8.26
C PRO A 35 4.25 -11.57 7.44
N ARG A 36 5.21 -10.64 7.40
CA ARG A 36 6.51 -10.78 6.70
C ARG A 36 6.44 -10.97 5.17
N SER A 37 5.27 -10.97 4.55
CA SER A 37 5.16 -11.22 3.11
C SER A 37 5.77 -10.12 2.22
N HIS A 38 6.05 -8.95 2.78
CA HIS A 38 6.76 -7.88 2.09
C HIS A 38 8.20 -8.25 1.71
N HIS A 39 8.76 -9.32 2.30
CA HIS A 39 10.06 -9.89 1.92
C HIS A 39 9.99 -10.86 0.74
N TRP A 40 8.81 -11.19 0.22
CA TRP A 40 8.66 -12.12 -0.90
C TRP A 40 9.08 -11.55 -2.26
N GLY A 41 9.42 -10.25 -2.31
CA GLY A 41 9.58 -9.52 -3.55
C GLY A 41 8.23 -9.14 -4.16
N LEU A 42 8.28 -8.53 -5.34
CA LEU A 42 7.09 -8.18 -6.11
C LEU A 42 6.56 -9.43 -6.82
N LEU A 43 5.34 -9.82 -6.50
CA LEU A 43 4.60 -10.85 -7.22
C LEU A 43 3.99 -10.27 -8.50
N GLU A 44 3.76 -11.12 -9.49
CA GLU A 44 3.09 -10.70 -10.73
C GLU A 44 1.71 -10.12 -10.44
N LYS A 45 1.35 -9.06 -11.18
CA LYS A 45 0.08 -8.36 -11.02
C LYS A 45 -1.06 -9.25 -11.49
N GLU A 46 -1.97 -9.58 -10.58
CA GLU A 46 -3.17 -10.35 -10.89
C GLU A 46 -4.42 -9.47 -10.72
N SER A 47 -5.37 -9.62 -11.64
CA SER A 47 -6.70 -9.03 -11.53
C SER A 47 -7.56 -9.86 -10.57
N LEU A 48 -7.24 -9.79 -9.28
CA LEU A 48 -7.98 -10.48 -8.22
C LEU A 48 -9.10 -9.58 -7.73
N THR A 49 -10.21 -9.56 -8.46
CA THR A 49 -11.43 -8.89 -8.00
C THR A 49 -12.31 -9.88 -7.25
N GLY A 50 -12.50 -9.66 -5.95
CA GLY A 50 -13.53 -10.33 -5.14
C GLY A 50 -13.12 -11.63 -4.46
N ASP A 51 -11.99 -12.26 -4.82
CA ASP A 51 -11.50 -13.48 -4.18
C ASP A 51 -10.05 -13.32 -3.70
N MET A 52 -9.87 -13.16 -2.38
CA MET A 52 -8.55 -13.07 -1.76
C MET A 52 -7.78 -14.39 -1.87
N ASP A 53 -8.47 -15.53 -1.86
CA ASP A 53 -7.85 -16.86 -1.83
C ASP A 53 -7.37 -17.30 -3.23
N ALA A 54 -7.87 -16.67 -4.31
CA ALA A 54 -7.42 -16.92 -5.68
C ALA A 54 -5.91 -16.67 -5.91
N ILE A 55 -5.25 -15.85 -5.08
CA ILE A 55 -3.79 -15.69 -5.15
C ILE A 55 -3.03 -16.99 -4.81
N ARG A 56 -3.63 -17.91 -4.04
CA ARG A 56 -2.96 -19.11 -3.54
C ARG A 56 -2.35 -19.96 -4.65
N GLU A 57 -2.99 -20.02 -5.81
CA GLU A 57 -2.49 -20.79 -6.97
C GLU A 57 -1.17 -20.26 -7.54
N LYS A 58 -0.80 -19.02 -7.20
CA LYS A 58 0.43 -18.35 -7.64
C LYS A 58 1.50 -18.28 -6.55
N LEU A 59 1.20 -18.79 -5.37
CA LEU A 59 2.14 -18.82 -4.25
C LEU A 59 2.93 -20.13 -4.26
N THR A 60 4.20 -20.06 -3.86
CA THR A 60 4.98 -21.26 -3.51
C THR A 60 4.41 -21.91 -2.25
N ASP A 61 4.71 -23.20 -2.01
CA ASP A 61 4.22 -23.91 -0.81
C ASP A 61 4.55 -23.19 0.50
N SER A 62 5.75 -22.58 0.60
CA SER A 62 6.13 -21.78 1.77
C SER A 62 5.27 -20.53 1.92
N GLN A 63 4.98 -19.84 0.82
CA GLN A 63 4.13 -18.64 0.83
C GLN A 63 2.67 -18.99 1.11
N VAL A 64 2.18 -20.15 0.66
CA VAL A 64 0.86 -20.67 1.03
C VAL A 64 0.80 -20.94 2.54
N SER A 65 1.82 -21.58 3.12
CA SER A 65 1.89 -21.80 4.57
C SER A 65 1.83 -20.50 5.38
N ASP A 66 2.45 -19.44 4.88
CA ASP A 66 2.37 -18.11 5.50
C ASP A 66 1.03 -17.41 5.24
N PHE A 67 0.47 -17.56 4.04
CA PHE A 67 -0.86 -17.06 3.67
C PHE A 67 -1.94 -17.64 4.61
N ASP A 68 -1.81 -18.90 5.00
CA ASP A 68 -2.72 -19.56 5.95
C ASP A 68 -2.66 -18.97 7.37
N LYS A 69 -1.59 -18.21 7.67
CA LYS A 69 -1.39 -17.49 8.94
C LYS A 69 -1.74 -16.00 8.83
N LYS A 70 -2.46 -15.60 7.77
CA LYS A 70 -2.95 -14.23 7.62
C LYS A 70 -3.72 -13.78 8.86
N ILE A 71 -3.50 -12.54 9.27
CA ILE A 71 -4.10 -11.95 10.46
C ILE A 71 -5.11 -10.87 10.06
N PRO A 72 -6.28 -10.82 10.70
CA PRO A 72 -7.23 -9.73 10.52
C PRO A 72 -6.73 -8.47 11.21
N VAL A 73 -6.94 -7.33 10.57
CA VAL A 73 -6.61 -5.99 11.06
C VAL A 73 -7.92 -5.30 11.45
N GLU A 74 -8.42 -5.65 12.63
CA GLU A 74 -9.62 -5.05 13.21
C GLU A 74 -9.26 -3.71 13.88
N MET A 75 -10.08 -2.69 13.65
CA MET A 75 -9.78 -1.31 14.05
C MET A 75 -11.08 -0.57 14.38
N LYS A 76 -10.99 0.40 15.29
CA LYS A 76 -12.06 1.36 15.57
C LYS A 76 -12.07 2.51 14.58
N ALA A 77 -13.22 3.16 14.42
CA ALA A 77 -13.33 4.35 13.60
C ALA A 77 -12.29 5.41 14.05
N GLY A 78 -11.50 5.92 13.10
CA GLY A 78 -10.42 6.87 13.33
C GLY A 78 -9.03 6.23 13.53
N GLU A 79 -8.95 4.91 13.76
CA GLU A 79 -7.68 4.20 13.78
C GLU A 79 -7.15 3.95 12.36
N ALA A 80 -5.83 3.78 12.28
CA ALA A 80 -5.13 3.61 11.02
C ALA A 80 -4.13 2.46 11.07
N SER A 81 -4.00 1.76 9.95
CA SER A 81 -2.94 0.80 9.70
C SER A 81 -2.00 1.33 8.63
N PHE A 82 -0.71 1.01 8.80
CA PHE A 82 0.32 1.32 7.81
C PHE A 82 0.86 0.02 7.24
N HIS A 83 1.03 -0.04 5.92
CA HIS A 83 1.62 -1.21 5.29
C HIS A 83 2.61 -0.87 4.19
N HIS A 84 3.67 -1.68 4.15
CA HIS A 84 4.68 -1.67 3.10
C HIS A 84 4.03 -2.00 1.74
N PRO A 85 4.48 -1.43 0.62
CA PRO A 85 3.83 -1.58 -0.69
C PRO A 85 3.93 -3.01 -1.25
N LEU A 86 4.86 -3.83 -0.73
CA LEU A 86 4.95 -5.28 -1.00
C LEU A 86 4.23 -6.15 0.05
N LEU A 87 3.65 -5.59 1.10
CA LEU A 87 2.87 -6.40 2.04
C LEU A 87 1.68 -6.98 1.28
N MET A 88 1.50 -8.28 1.39
CA MET A 88 0.38 -8.98 0.79
C MET A 88 -0.80 -8.83 1.74
N HIS A 89 -1.88 -8.31 1.18
CA HIS A 89 -3.06 -7.96 1.92
C HIS A 89 -4.29 -8.01 1.02
N GLY A 90 -5.46 -8.13 1.64
CA GLY A 90 -6.76 -8.14 0.98
C GLY A 90 -7.87 -8.04 2.02
N SER A 91 -9.12 -7.96 1.57
CA SER A 91 -10.28 -8.05 2.44
C SER A 91 -11.26 -9.06 1.88
N TYR A 92 -12.07 -9.64 2.76
CA TYR A 92 -13.22 -10.44 2.37
C TYR A 92 -14.47 -9.58 2.18
N GLU A 93 -15.54 -10.22 1.72
CA GLU A 93 -16.86 -9.62 1.57
C GLU A 93 -17.39 -9.09 2.90
N ASN A 94 -18.08 -7.94 2.84
CA ASN A 94 -18.82 -7.41 3.99
C ASN A 94 -20.15 -8.18 4.11
N ASN A 95 -20.29 -8.98 5.16
CA ASN A 95 -21.48 -9.79 5.44
C ASN A 95 -22.36 -9.17 6.55
N SER A 96 -22.06 -7.94 6.96
CA SER A 96 -22.78 -7.22 7.99
C SER A 96 -23.82 -6.25 7.39
N GLU A 97 -24.68 -5.71 8.25
CA GLU A 97 -25.57 -4.60 7.92
C GLU A 97 -24.89 -3.22 8.04
N ARG A 98 -23.60 -3.17 8.39
CA ARG A 98 -22.82 -1.94 8.60
C ARG A 98 -22.03 -1.56 7.35
N GLY A 99 -21.79 -0.27 7.18
CA GLY A 99 -20.82 0.23 6.22
C GLY A 99 -19.38 -0.16 6.60
N ARG A 100 -18.49 -0.16 5.60
CA ARG A 100 -17.03 -0.29 5.78
C ARG A 100 -16.31 0.80 5.00
N ARG A 101 -16.50 2.05 5.41
CA ARG A 101 -15.86 3.21 4.76
C ARG A 101 -14.44 3.35 5.27
N ALA A 102 -13.55 3.73 4.37
CA ALA A 102 -12.16 4.00 4.70
C ALA A 102 -11.63 5.09 3.78
N THR A 103 -10.61 5.79 4.25
CA THR A 103 -9.77 6.60 3.39
C THR A 103 -8.38 5.98 3.30
N ILE A 104 -7.77 6.07 2.12
CA ILE A 104 -6.46 5.49 1.85
C ILE A 104 -5.57 6.61 1.37
N ILE A 105 -4.46 6.81 2.07
CA ILE A 105 -3.42 7.75 1.70
C ILE A 105 -2.21 6.95 1.26
N ASN A 106 -1.89 7.01 -0.03
CA ASN A 106 -0.67 6.45 -0.58
C ASN A 106 0.36 7.56 -0.68
N VAL A 107 1.54 7.33 -0.12
CA VAL A 107 2.65 8.26 -0.18
C VAL A 107 3.88 7.57 -0.75
N PHE A 108 4.80 8.36 -1.26
CA PHE A 108 6.14 7.92 -1.58
C PHE A 108 7.15 8.95 -1.14
N SER A 109 8.38 8.52 -0.88
CA SER A 109 9.47 9.39 -0.45
C SER A 109 9.80 10.44 -1.50
N ASP A 110 10.24 11.60 -1.04
CA ASP A 110 10.79 12.62 -1.93
C ASP A 110 11.99 12.07 -2.73
N GLY A 111 12.11 12.49 -3.99
CA GLY A 111 13.11 12.00 -4.93
C GLY A 111 12.68 10.77 -5.75
N VAL A 112 11.54 10.15 -5.46
CA VAL A 112 10.93 9.17 -6.38
C VAL A 112 10.68 9.83 -7.73
N ILE A 113 11.01 9.13 -8.81
CA ILE A 113 10.86 9.55 -10.20
C ILE A 113 9.71 8.81 -10.88
N SER A 114 9.20 9.43 -11.95
CA SER A 114 8.30 8.77 -12.90
C SER A 114 9.06 7.66 -13.63
N ASN A 115 8.50 6.45 -13.60
CA ASN A 115 8.88 5.30 -14.41
C ASN A 115 7.76 4.94 -15.40
N ARG A 116 6.92 5.92 -15.73
CA ARG A 116 5.73 5.74 -16.55
C ARG A 116 6.08 5.65 -18.04
N GLU A 117 5.67 4.58 -18.70
CA GLU A 117 5.84 4.43 -20.15
C GLU A 117 4.98 5.42 -20.93
N ASP A 118 5.42 5.72 -22.16
CA ASP A 118 4.74 6.68 -23.04
C ASP A 118 3.35 6.25 -23.48
N ASP A 119 3.12 4.94 -23.54
CA ASP A 119 1.83 4.35 -23.87
C ASP A 119 0.88 4.24 -22.67
N GLY A 120 1.33 4.63 -21.46
CA GLY A 120 0.54 4.55 -20.22
C GLY A 120 0.27 3.12 -19.72
N SER A 121 0.85 2.10 -20.37
CA SER A 121 0.55 0.68 -20.12
C SER A 121 0.76 0.21 -18.67
N ASN A 122 1.68 0.87 -17.95
CA ASN A 122 2.03 0.53 -16.57
C ASN A 122 1.44 1.47 -15.51
N ALA A 123 0.54 2.41 -15.86
CA ALA A 123 0.10 3.47 -14.96
C ALA A 123 -1.43 3.58 -14.83
N PRO A 124 -2.12 2.55 -14.30
CA PRO A 124 -3.58 2.53 -14.21
C PRO A 124 -4.11 3.71 -13.39
N GLY A 125 -5.01 4.49 -13.98
CA GLY A 125 -5.63 5.66 -13.33
C GLY A 125 -4.74 6.91 -13.24
N ALA A 126 -3.45 6.82 -13.58
CA ALA A 126 -2.53 7.97 -13.58
C ALA A 126 -2.78 8.94 -14.75
N ASP A 127 -3.54 8.52 -15.77
CA ASP A 127 -4.00 9.39 -16.86
C ASP A 127 -4.95 10.51 -16.41
N ASN A 128 -5.53 10.40 -15.21
CA ASN A 128 -6.42 11.43 -14.66
C ASN A 128 -5.67 12.68 -14.18
N TYR A 129 -4.33 12.65 -14.16
CA TYR A 129 -3.47 13.73 -13.69
C TYR A 129 -2.42 14.10 -14.74
N PRO A 130 -1.90 15.35 -14.73
CA PRO A 130 -0.83 15.75 -15.63
C PRO A 130 0.36 14.80 -15.57
N ARG A 131 0.83 14.42 -16.75
CA ARG A 131 1.90 13.44 -16.89
C ARG A 131 3.25 14.04 -16.50
N ILE A 132 4.01 13.28 -15.72
CA ILE A 132 5.42 13.54 -15.42
C ILE A 132 6.26 12.63 -16.32
N GLU A 133 7.16 13.22 -17.10
CA GLU A 133 8.05 12.49 -18.01
C GLU A 133 8.88 11.44 -17.27
N LYS A 134 9.10 10.30 -17.92
CA LYS A 134 9.94 9.23 -17.38
C LYS A 134 11.33 9.76 -17.02
N GLY A 135 11.83 9.41 -15.84
CA GLY A 135 13.10 9.90 -15.31
C GLY A 135 13.03 11.23 -14.55
N LYS A 136 11.90 11.94 -14.60
CA LYS A 136 11.72 13.17 -13.81
C LYS A 136 11.16 12.88 -12.43
N GLN A 137 11.57 13.66 -11.45
CA GLN A 137 11.08 13.57 -10.07
C GLN A 137 9.56 13.80 -10.02
N MET A 138 8.89 12.95 -9.26
CA MET A 138 7.49 13.08 -8.94
C MET A 138 7.31 14.33 -8.06
N GLY A 139 6.36 15.19 -8.41
CA GLY A 139 6.16 16.43 -7.68
C GLY A 139 5.07 17.31 -8.28
N GLY A 140 4.97 18.54 -7.75
CA GLY A 140 3.99 19.54 -8.19
C GLY A 140 2.65 19.42 -7.47
N PRO A 141 1.62 20.15 -7.94
CA PRO A 141 0.35 20.29 -7.21
C PRO A 141 -0.46 18.99 -7.09
N TYR A 142 -0.20 18.01 -7.96
CA TYR A 142 -0.86 16.70 -7.94
C TYR A 142 -0.10 15.63 -7.17
N TYR A 143 1.18 15.88 -6.87
CA TYR A 143 2.04 15.05 -6.02
C TYR A 143 2.76 15.95 -5.02
N PRO A 144 2.02 16.62 -4.12
CA PRO A 144 2.60 17.63 -3.24
C PRO A 144 3.51 16.98 -2.20
N LEU A 145 4.59 17.68 -1.87
CA LEU A 145 5.42 17.32 -0.72
C LEU A 145 4.59 17.53 0.56
N LEU A 146 4.34 16.45 1.30
CA LEU A 146 3.52 16.51 2.51
C LEU A 146 4.24 17.20 3.67
N MET A 147 5.53 16.94 3.80
CA MET A 147 6.34 17.40 4.92
C MET A 147 7.81 17.43 4.51
N LYS A 148 8.51 18.48 4.94
CA LYS A 148 9.98 18.49 4.94
C LYS A 148 10.44 17.98 6.30
N ALA A 149 10.78 16.69 6.38
CA ALA A 149 11.00 16.00 7.64
C ALA A 149 12.01 16.72 8.56
N GLN A 150 13.18 17.11 8.04
CA GLN A 150 14.20 17.79 8.84
C GLN A 150 13.72 19.13 9.44
N GLU A 151 12.97 19.91 8.65
CA GLU A 151 12.43 21.20 9.09
C GLU A 151 11.25 21.01 10.07
N SER A 152 10.45 19.94 9.89
CA SER A 152 9.17 19.76 10.58
C SER A 152 9.31 18.98 11.88
N LEU A 153 10.21 18.00 11.92
CA LEU A 153 10.48 17.17 13.09
C LEU A 153 11.63 17.74 13.92
N GLY A 154 12.57 18.48 13.31
CA GLY A 154 13.71 19.04 14.02
C GLY A 154 14.51 17.94 14.72
N GLU A 155 14.79 18.09 16.01
CA GLU A 155 15.52 17.11 16.83
C GLU A 155 14.74 15.79 17.03
N LEU A 156 13.40 15.80 16.89
CA LEU A 156 12.60 14.57 17.03
C LEU A 156 12.95 13.53 15.96
N ILE A 157 13.51 13.96 14.82
CA ILE A 157 13.84 13.04 13.73
C ILE A 157 14.87 11.99 14.15
N ASP A 158 15.78 12.36 15.06
CA ASP A 158 16.85 11.49 15.55
C ASP A 158 16.33 10.45 16.55
N ASP A 159 15.16 10.71 17.15
CA ASP A 159 14.47 9.81 18.08
C ASP A 159 13.48 8.86 17.38
N VAL A 160 13.19 9.05 16.09
CA VAL A 160 12.29 8.16 15.34
C VAL A 160 13.00 6.84 15.04
N PRO A 161 12.52 5.70 15.56
CA PRO A 161 13.14 4.41 15.28
C PRO A 161 13.06 4.10 13.78
N THR A 162 14.21 3.80 13.18
CA THR A 162 14.32 3.26 11.82
C THR A 162 14.50 1.75 11.86
N ILE A 163 14.29 1.07 10.73
CA ILE A 163 14.51 -0.39 10.62
C ILE A 163 15.95 -0.78 10.97
N GLU A 164 16.91 0.13 10.83
CA GLU A 164 18.32 -0.10 11.20
C GLU A 164 18.57 0.05 12.71
N SER A 165 17.66 0.72 13.42
CA SER A 165 17.77 1.00 14.86
C SER A 165 17.05 -0.02 15.77
N VAL A 166 16.34 -1.00 15.19
CA VAL A 166 15.56 -2.03 15.92
C VAL A 166 16.14 -3.42 15.75
#